data_AF-X6MWH2-F1
#
_entry.id   AF-X6MWH2-F1
#
_cell.length_a   1.000
_cell.length_b   1.000
_cell.length_c   1.000
_cell.angle_alpha   90.00
_cell.angle_beta   90.00
_cell.angle_gamma   90.00
#
_symmetry.space_group_name_H-M   'P 1'
#
loop_
_entity.id
_entity.type
_entity.pdbx_description
1 polymer ?
#
loop_
_entity_poly.entity_id
_entity_poly.type
_entity_poly.pdbx_seq_one_letter_code
_entity_poly.pdbx_strand_id
1 'polypeptide(L)'
;MTNKCDKEFDMDELISLCIEQMKTREMKQNLEYIRNQLRHLSTKEPPLSGESIDKEDIAFLSDIGRPLTSASKSSTNSTSTKSQSLSSRVNLLLFQIKAIDAVPLVMYCLGRWFRYPERCIINTVSLGGDTDTTASMVGGILGALHGTSWIPNRWFLNLENTKTWDQQTQTWVLFGRDLVLQLGQDLACLDCRTHSIFPGRLQSN
;
A
#
# COMPACT_ATOMS: atom_id res chain seq x y z
N MET A 1 25.15 -19.58 -18.94
CA MET A 1 24.28 -18.48 -19.39
C MET A 1 22.90 -18.83 -18.88
N THR A 2 22.43 -18.29 -17.77
CA THR A 2 21.95 -16.90 -17.67
C THR A 2 22.15 -16.37 -16.25
N ASN A 3 22.87 -15.24 -16.14
CA ASN A 3 22.73 -14.34 -14.99
C ASN A 3 21.31 -13.78 -15.07
N LYS A 4 20.34 -14.45 -14.44
CA LYS A 4 19.07 -13.80 -14.12
C LYS A 4 19.40 -12.82 -13.00
N CYS A 5 19.12 -11.55 -13.26
CA CYS A 5 19.42 -10.45 -12.37
C CYS A 5 18.54 -10.61 -11.11
N ASP A 6 19.03 -11.34 -10.11
CA ASP A 6 18.43 -11.43 -8.76
C ASP A 6 18.69 -10.11 -8.03
N LYS A 7 18.21 -8.99 -8.60
CA LYS A 7 18.14 -7.74 -7.85
C LYS A 7 17.10 -7.94 -6.76
N GLU A 8 17.55 -7.98 -5.51
CA GLU A 8 16.68 -7.87 -4.36
C GLU A 8 15.82 -6.61 -4.52
N PHE A 9 14.53 -6.73 -4.26
CA PHE A 9 13.59 -5.62 -4.42
C PHE A 9 13.93 -4.49 -3.43
N ASP A 10 14.19 -3.30 -3.98
CA ASP A 10 14.55 -2.11 -3.21
C ASP A 10 13.36 -1.15 -3.06
N MET A 11 12.91 -0.98 -1.82
CA MET A 11 11.82 -0.05 -1.47
C MET A 11 12.18 1.42 -1.70
N ASP A 12 13.46 1.82 -1.56
CA ASP A 12 13.87 3.20 -1.79
C ASP A 12 13.85 3.54 -3.29
N GLU A 13 14.20 2.57 -4.14
CA GLU A 13 14.07 2.68 -5.61
C GLU A 13 12.60 2.80 -6.00
N LEU A 14 11.71 1.96 -5.45
CA LEU A 14 10.26 2.05 -5.72
C LEU A 14 9.71 3.44 -5.34
N ILE A 15 10.00 3.92 -4.14
CA ILE A 15 9.51 5.24 -3.68
C ILE A 15 10.06 6.37 -4.55
N SER A 16 11.32 6.26 -4.99
CA SER A 16 11.94 7.24 -5.89
C SER A 16 11.24 7.30 -7.24
N LEU A 17 10.93 6.14 -7.84
CA LEU A 17 10.13 6.06 -9.06
C LEU A 17 8.73 6.65 -8.87
N CYS A 18 8.09 6.37 -7.72
CA CYS A 18 6.80 6.98 -7.41
C CYS A 18 6.90 8.52 -7.39
N ILE A 19 7.89 9.09 -6.70
CA ILE A 19 8.10 10.56 -6.64
C ILE A 19 8.27 11.16 -8.04
N GLU A 20 9.05 10.50 -8.91
CA GLU A 20 9.30 10.96 -10.28
C GLU A 20 8.02 11.01 -11.12
N GLN A 21 7.14 10.01 -10.98
CA GLN A 21 5.90 9.90 -11.75
C GLN A 21 4.76 10.82 -11.25
N MET A 22 4.85 11.33 -10.02
CA MET A 22 3.79 12.19 -9.47
C MET A 22 3.74 13.56 -10.15
N LYS A 23 2.53 14.07 -10.39
CA LYS A 23 2.31 15.36 -11.05
C LYS A 23 2.18 16.52 -10.06
N THR A 24 1.62 16.27 -8.87
CA THR A 24 1.35 17.31 -7.88
C THR A 24 2.53 17.50 -6.93
N ARG A 25 2.85 18.76 -6.64
CA ARG A 25 3.94 19.12 -5.70
C ARG A 25 3.69 18.55 -4.31
N GLU A 26 2.45 18.62 -3.85
CA GLU A 26 2.04 18.12 -2.53
C GLU A 26 2.30 16.62 -2.37
N MET A 27 1.99 15.80 -3.39
CA MET A 27 2.23 14.36 -3.34
C MET A 27 3.71 14.04 -3.28
N LYS A 28 4.52 14.77 -4.07
CA LYS A 28 5.98 14.62 -4.04
C LYS A 28 6.54 14.91 -2.66
N GLN A 29 6.12 16.01 -2.05
CA GLN A 29 6.57 16.38 -0.70
C GLN A 29 6.16 15.34 0.34
N ASN A 30 4.93 14.82 0.27
CA ASN A 30 4.49 13.75 1.14
C ASN A 30 5.38 12.51 0.97
N LEU A 31 5.59 12.04 -0.26
CA LEU A 31 6.42 10.85 -0.53
C LEU A 31 7.89 11.05 -0.15
N GLU A 32 8.47 12.24 -0.35
CA GLU A 32 9.81 12.57 0.12
C GLU A 32 9.91 12.51 1.65
N TYR A 33 8.90 13.01 2.35
CA TYR A 33 8.80 12.88 3.81
C TYR A 33 8.78 11.40 4.23
N ILE A 34 7.94 10.56 3.59
CA ILE A 34 7.90 9.11 3.83
C ILE A 34 9.29 8.48 3.65
N ARG A 35 9.94 8.76 2.52
CA ARG A 35 11.26 8.20 2.20
C ARG A 35 12.27 8.52 3.28
N ASN A 36 12.30 9.77 3.74
CA ASN A 36 13.20 10.19 4.81
C ASN A 36 12.89 9.50 6.15
N GLN A 37 11.62 9.38 6.53
CA GLN A 37 11.22 8.65 7.74
C GLN A 37 11.65 7.18 7.71
N LEU A 38 11.43 6.50 6.59
CA LEU A 38 11.80 5.08 6.43
C LEU A 38 13.31 4.86 6.52
N ARG A 39 14.12 5.76 5.97
CA ARG A 39 15.59 5.70 6.09
C ARG A 39 16.05 5.80 7.55
N HIS A 40 15.35 6.54 8.40
CA HIS A 40 15.64 6.59 9.84
C HIS A 40 15.20 5.30 10.56
N LEU A 41 14.09 4.70 10.14
CA LEU A 41 13.52 3.49 10.75
C LEU A 41 14.20 2.18 10.32
N SER A 42 14.96 2.18 9.22
CA SER A 42 15.64 0.99 8.65
C SER A 42 16.55 0.25 9.64
N THR A 43 16.91 0.87 10.78
CA THR A 43 17.74 0.28 11.84
C THR A 43 16.96 -0.51 12.89
N LYS A 44 15.61 -0.42 12.91
CA LYS A 44 14.76 -1.04 13.93
C LYS A 44 13.86 -2.10 13.34
N GLU A 45 13.84 -3.26 13.96
CA GLU A 45 12.84 -4.28 13.61
C GLU A 45 11.42 -3.77 13.87
N PRO A 46 10.43 -4.19 13.07
CA PRO A 46 9.03 -3.85 13.30
C PRO A 46 8.46 -4.46 14.60
N PRO A 47 7.34 -3.92 15.14
CA PRO A 47 6.62 -4.45 16.31
C PRO A 47 5.66 -5.58 15.93
N LEU A 48 5.62 -6.68 16.71
CA LEU A 48 4.99 -7.94 16.29
C LEU A 48 3.51 -7.75 15.96
N SER A 49 2.96 -8.59 15.08
CA SER A 49 1.56 -8.48 14.65
C SER A 49 0.61 -8.51 15.86
N GLY A 50 -0.20 -7.47 16.04
CA GLY A 50 -1.15 -7.35 17.16
C GLY A 50 -0.58 -6.68 18.42
N GLU A 51 0.71 -6.33 18.45
CA GLU A 51 1.22 -5.38 19.43
C GLU A 51 0.77 -3.95 19.10
N SER A 52 0.75 -3.06 20.09
CA SER A 52 0.43 -1.64 19.85
C SER A 52 1.40 -1.07 18.82
N ILE A 53 0.86 -0.48 17.75
CA ILE A 53 1.59 0.31 16.74
C ILE A 53 2.66 1.17 17.45
N ASP A 54 3.91 1.14 16.96
CA ASP A 54 5.04 1.79 17.64
C ASP A 54 4.74 3.27 17.88
N LYS A 55 5.27 3.84 18.97
CA LYS A 55 5.10 5.28 19.25
C LYS A 55 5.57 6.17 18.08
N GLU A 56 6.54 5.69 17.31
CA GLU A 56 7.08 6.35 16.12
C GLU A 56 6.10 6.28 14.94
N ASP A 57 5.44 5.15 14.72
CA ASP A 57 4.39 4.99 13.73
C ASP A 57 3.16 5.87 14.08
N ILE A 58 2.83 6.00 15.38
CA ILE A 58 1.79 6.92 15.87
C ILE A 58 2.20 8.40 15.64
N ALA A 59 3.46 8.74 15.93
CA ALA A 59 3.97 10.09 15.68
C ALA A 59 3.89 10.45 14.20
N PHE A 60 4.24 9.50 13.32
CA PHE A 60 4.11 9.62 11.88
C PHE A 60 2.67 9.84 11.42
N LEU A 61 1.71 9.03 11.89
CA LEU A 61 0.29 9.20 11.58
C LEU A 61 -0.23 10.59 12.02
N SER A 62 0.30 11.12 13.12
CA SER A 62 -0.04 12.46 13.61
C SER A 62 0.52 13.60 12.74
N ASP A 63 1.55 13.32 11.93
CA ASP A 63 2.23 14.28 11.06
C ASP A 63 1.70 14.25 9.62
N ILE A 64 1.29 13.10 9.05
CA ILE A 64 0.64 13.05 7.72
C ILE A 64 -0.61 13.94 7.69
N GLY A 65 -1.38 13.97 8.78
CA GLY A 65 -2.59 14.78 8.87
C GLY A 65 -2.35 16.29 8.97
N ARG A 66 -1.09 16.76 9.00
CA ARG A 66 -0.77 18.18 9.05
C ARG A 66 -0.59 18.72 7.63
N PRO A 67 -1.29 19.80 7.25
CA PRO A 67 -0.98 20.52 6.03
C PRO A 67 0.49 20.94 6.03
N LEU A 68 1.24 20.50 5.02
CA LEU A 68 2.66 20.84 4.79
C LEU A 68 2.92 22.34 4.62
N THR A 69 1.90 23.19 4.65
CA THR A 69 2.00 24.65 4.57
C THR A 69 2.52 25.33 5.84
N SER A 70 2.74 24.58 6.94
CA SER A 70 3.22 25.15 8.21
C SER A 70 4.70 24.91 8.53
N ALA A 71 5.48 24.35 7.59
CA ALA A 71 6.93 24.23 7.70
C ALA A 71 7.65 25.57 7.42
N SER A 72 7.32 26.61 8.19
CA SER A 72 8.16 27.78 8.46
C SER A 72 7.48 28.66 9.52
N LYS A 73 7.83 28.44 10.79
CA LYS A 73 8.26 29.49 11.73
C LYS A 73 8.63 28.87 13.07
N SER A 74 9.91 29.01 13.39
CA SER A 74 10.49 28.89 14.72
C SER A 74 9.80 29.79 15.74
N SER A 75 9.81 29.34 16.99
CA SER A 75 9.59 30.10 18.23
C SER A 75 8.19 30.70 18.46
N THR A 76 7.51 30.21 19.50
CA THR A 76 7.33 30.96 20.78
C THR A 76 6.49 30.14 21.77
N ASN A 77 6.84 30.28 23.04
CA ASN A 77 6.25 29.62 24.20
C ASN A 77 4.77 29.95 24.39
N SER A 78 3.95 28.97 24.76
CA SER A 78 2.92 29.14 25.79
C SER A 78 2.28 27.80 26.18
N THR A 79 2.39 27.54 27.48
CA THR A 79 1.64 26.58 28.28
C THR A 79 0.12 26.75 28.14
N SER A 80 -0.57 25.60 28.26
CA SER A 80 -1.96 25.42 28.73
C SER A 80 -2.91 24.75 27.72
N THR A 81 -3.54 23.67 28.20
CA THR A 81 -4.82 23.08 27.76
C THR A 81 -4.89 22.52 26.33
N LYS A 82 -4.34 21.31 26.08
CA LYS A 82 -4.58 20.53 24.84
C LYS A 82 -4.81 19.03 25.09
N SER A 83 -5.66 18.68 26.06
CA SER A 83 -6.11 17.28 26.26
C SER A 83 -7.52 17.02 25.72
N GLN A 84 -8.09 17.92 24.92
CA GLN A 84 -9.32 17.64 24.18
C GLN A 84 -9.00 17.15 22.76
N SER A 85 -8.96 15.81 22.71
CA SER A 85 -9.13 14.84 21.63
C SER A 85 -8.26 14.89 20.37
N LEU A 86 -6.97 14.54 20.55
CA LEU A 86 -6.18 13.90 19.48
C LEU A 86 -6.95 12.75 18.82
N SER A 87 -7.66 11.93 19.60
CA SER A 87 -8.50 10.83 19.11
C SER A 87 -9.61 11.29 18.16
N SER A 88 -10.20 12.47 18.35
CA SER A 88 -11.26 12.96 17.45
C SER A 88 -10.71 13.51 16.15
N ARG A 89 -9.49 14.07 16.14
CA ARG A 89 -8.84 14.58 14.91
C ARG A 89 -8.25 13.46 14.05
N VAL A 90 -7.69 12.43 14.70
CA VAL A 90 -7.35 11.17 14.05
C VAL A 90 -8.63 10.56 13.47
N ASN A 91 -9.72 10.39 14.24
CA ASN A 91 -10.98 9.85 13.73
C ASN A 91 -11.65 10.65 12.59
N LEU A 92 -11.49 11.98 12.51
CA LEU A 92 -12.11 12.81 11.45
C LEU A 92 -11.36 12.77 10.12
N LEU A 93 -10.05 12.48 10.12
CA LEU A 93 -9.25 12.25 8.91
C LEU A 93 -9.46 10.84 8.33
N LEU A 94 -10.06 9.94 9.11
CA LEU A 94 -10.10 8.50 8.86
C LEU A 94 -11.38 8.00 8.15
N PHE A 95 -12.32 8.85 7.72
CA PHE A 95 -13.51 8.36 7.01
C PHE A 95 -13.38 8.37 5.47
N GLN A 96 -12.47 9.17 4.92
CA GLN A 96 -12.12 9.17 3.49
C GLN A 96 -10.70 9.70 3.37
N ILE A 97 -9.73 8.82 3.09
CA ILE A 97 -8.36 9.26 2.89
C ILE A 97 -8.26 9.75 1.44
N LYS A 98 -7.96 11.04 1.25
CA LYS A 98 -7.66 11.56 -0.08
C LYS A 98 -6.47 10.80 -0.66
N ALA A 99 -6.42 10.61 -1.98
CA ALA A 99 -5.29 9.93 -2.62
C ALA A 99 -3.93 10.51 -2.20
N ILE A 100 -3.87 11.83 -1.96
CA ILE A 100 -2.70 12.59 -1.49
C ILE A 100 -2.14 12.12 -0.14
N ASP A 101 -2.97 11.49 0.68
CA ASP A 101 -2.64 10.97 2.00
C ASP A 101 -2.56 9.43 1.98
N ALA A 102 -3.39 8.77 1.16
CA ALA A 102 -3.46 7.30 1.06
C ALA A 102 -2.19 6.71 0.44
N VAL A 103 -1.70 7.28 -0.67
CA VAL A 103 -0.51 6.76 -1.36
C VAL A 103 0.74 6.84 -0.46
N PRO A 104 1.05 7.97 0.21
CA PRO A 104 2.15 8.03 1.17
C PRO A 104 2.01 7.01 2.32
N LEU A 105 0.82 6.85 2.88
CA LEU A 105 0.55 5.87 3.93
C LEU A 105 0.83 4.43 3.47
N VAL A 106 0.39 4.07 2.26
CA VAL A 106 0.64 2.76 1.65
C VAL A 106 2.14 2.54 1.46
N MET A 107 2.87 3.53 0.93
CA MET A 107 4.32 3.45 0.74
C MET A 107 5.07 3.30 2.07
N TYR A 108 4.62 3.98 3.12
CA TYR A 108 5.15 3.82 4.45
C TYR A 108 4.95 2.40 4.99
N CYS A 109 3.72 1.87 4.92
CA CYS A 109 3.41 0.52 5.39
C CYS A 109 4.26 -0.54 4.68
N LEU A 110 4.38 -0.42 3.35
CA LEU A 110 5.22 -1.29 2.55
C LEU A 110 6.68 -1.16 2.97
N GLY A 111 7.23 0.05 3.04
CA GLY A 111 8.62 0.27 3.44
C GLY A 111 8.96 -0.30 4.81
N ARG A 112 7.99 -0.33 5.72
CA ARG A 112 8.16 -0.83 7.09
C ARG A 112 8.02 -2.36 7.20
N TRP A 113 7.09 -2.96 6.45
CA TRP A 113 6.64 -4.33 6.71
C TRP A 113 6.57 -5.25 5.49
N PHE A 114 6.99 -4.82 4.28
CA PHE A 114 6.77 -5.63 3.06
C PHE A 114 7.34 -7.04 3.13
N ARG A 115 8.44 -7.27 3.87
CA ARG A 115 9.04 -8.61 4.06
C ARG A 115 8.15 -9.58 4.86
N TYR A 116 7.14 -9.07 5.56
CA TYR A 116 6.19 -9.85 6.37
C TYR A 116 4.76 -9.53 5.90
N PRO A 117 4.30 -10.07 4.75
CA PRO A 117 3.12 -9.57 4.06
C PRO A 117 1.82 -9.68 4.88
N GLU A 118 1.61 -10.77 5.60
CA GLU A 118 0.45 -10.92 6.50
C GLU A 118 0.41 -9.79 7.55
N ARG A 119 1.56 -9.54 8.18
CA ARG A 119 1.72 -8.50 9.20
C ARG A 119 1.60 -7.10 8.62
N CYS A 120 2.11 -6.88 7.42
CA CYS A 120 1.98 -5.61 6.72
C CYS A 120 0.49 -5.24 6.57
N ILE A 121 -0.36 -6.17 6.13
CA ILE A 121 -1.80 -5.92 6.01
C ILE A 121 -2.44 -5.68 7.38
N ILE A 122 -2.15 -6.52 8.38
CA ILE A 122 -2.71 -6.35 9.74
C ILE A 122 -2.38 -4.96 10.28
N ASN A 123 -1.13 -4.53 10.14
CA ASN A 123 -0.68 -3.25 10.63
C ASN A 123 -1.34 -2.11 9.84
N THR A 124 -1.40 -2.18 8.50
CA THR A 124 -2.12 -1.19 7.67
C THR A 124 -3.57 -1.01 8.11
N VAL A 125 -4.32 -2.09 8.31
CA VAL A 125 -5.72 -2.02 8.78
C VAL A 125 -5.80 -1.45 10.20
N SER A 126 -4.83 -1.79 11.06
CA SER A 126 -4.78 -1.30 12.45
C SER A 126 -4.52 0.20 12.56
N LEU A 127 -3.98 0.85 11.53
CA LEU A 127 -3.82 2.32 11.48
C LEU A 127 -5.19 3.02 11.36
N GLY A 128 -6.27 2.28 11.09
CA GLY A 128 -7.61 2.81 10.90
C GLY A 128 -7.74 3.56 9.58
N GLY A 129 -8.85 4.28 9.39
CA GLY A 129 -9.04 5.07 8.19
C GLY A 129 -9.94 4.43 7.16
N ASP A 130 -9.64 4.77 5.91
CA ASP A 130 -10.09 4.09 4.71
C ASP A 130 -9.32 2.77 4.56
N THR A 131 -9.59 1.86 5.50
CA THR A 131 -8.81 0.63 5.70
C THR A 131 -8.95 -0.36 4.56
N ASP A 132 -10.13 -0.45 3.94
CA ASP A 132 -10.38 -1.32 2.78
C ASP A 132 -9.59 -0.83 1.57
N THR A 133 -9.59 0.48 1.28
CA THR A 133 -8.81 1.06 0.19
C THR A 133 -7.31 0.85 0.39
N THR A 134 -6.79 1.20 1.57
CA THR A 134 -5.36 1.11 1.88
C THR A 134 -4.87 -0.34 1.96
N ALA A 135 -5.64 -1.24 2.59
CA ALA A 135 -5.31 -2.66 2.62
C ALA A 135 -5.39 -3.32 1.24
N SER A 136 -6.33 -2.90 0.38
CA SER A 136 -6.42 -3.37 -1.01
C SER A 136 -5.17 -2.97 -1.82
N MET A 137 -4.74 -1.72 -1.72
CA MET A 137 -3.51 -1.24 -2.37
C MET A 137 -2.26 -1.99 -1.86
N VAL A 138 -2.10 -2.11 -0.54
CA VAL A 138 -0.98 -2.85 0.08
C VAL A 138 -1.01 -4.32 -0.35
N GLY A 139 -2.17 -4.97 -0.29
CA GLY A 139 -2.36 -6.37 -0.64
C GLY A 139 -2.05 -6.65 -2.12
N GLY A 140 -2.44 -5.77 -3.03
CA GLY A 140 -2.08 -5.87 -4.45
C GLY A 140 -0.58 -5.83 -4.69
N ILE A 141 0.12 -4.90 -4.03
CA ILE A 141 1.59 -4.78 -4.14
C ILE A 141 2.29 -5.98 -3.50
N LEU A 142 1.86 -6.43 -2.32
CA LEU A 142 2.42 -7.62 -1.67
C LEU A 142 2.16 -8.90 -2.49
N GLY A 143 1.01 -9.01 -3.14
CA GLY A 143 0.69 -10.10 -4.06
C GLY A 143 1.64 -10.13 -5.27
N ALA A 144 2.00 -8.96 -5.81
CA ALA A 144 2.99 -8.85 -6.88
C ALA A 144 4.41 -9.23 -6.41
N LEU A 145 4.78 -8.88 -5.17
CA LEU A 145 6.12 -9.15 -4.62
C LEU A 145 6.33 -10.59 -4.16
N HIS A 146 5.33 -11.19 -3.51
CA HIS A 146 5.44 -12.48 -2.81
C HIS A 146 4.63 -13.60 -3.46
N GLY A 147 3.94 -13.32 -4.55
CA GLY A 147 2.91 -14.21 -5.11
C GLY A 147 1.73 -14.37 -4.16
N THR A 148 1.00 -15.47 -4.28
CA THR A 148 -0.21 -15.74 -3.46
C THR A 148 0.04 -16.69 -2.28
N SER A 149 1.20 -17.33 -2.22
CA SER A 149 1.50 -18.39 -1.24
C SER A 149 1.51 -17.92 0.22
N TRP A 150 1.74 -16.62 0.46
CA TRP A 150 1.72 -16.04 1.79
C TRP A 150 0.30 -15.80 2.33
N ILE A 151 -0.72 -15.81 1.47
CA ILE A 151 -2.10 -15.51 1.88
C ILE A 151 -2.61 -16.67 2.73
N PRO A 152 -2.96 -16.44 4.01
CA PRO A 152 -3.41 -17.52 4.87
C PRO A 152 -4.74 -18.10 4.40
N ASN A 153 -4.87 -19.43 4.43
CA ASN A 153 -6.13 -20.11 4.12
C ASN A 153 -7.31 -19.58 4.97
N ARG A 154 -7.04 -19.22 6.24
CA ARG A 154 -8.04 -18.64 7.14
C ARG A 154 -8.57 -17.28 6.68
N TRP A 155 -7.86 -16.55 5.82
CA TRP A 155 -8.37 -15.32 5.19
C TRP A 155 -9.04 -15.64 3.87
N PHE A 156 -8.35 -16.40 3.02
CA PHE A 156 -8.81 -16.74 1.68
C PHE A 156 -10.15 -17.47 1.65
N LEU A 157 -10.38 -18.39 2.60
CA LEU A 157 -11.63 -19.14 2.69
C LEU A 157 -12.81 -18.31 3.22
N ASN A 158 -12.54 -17.19 3.88
CA ASN A 158 -13.56 -16.30 4.45
C ASN A 158 -13.89 -15.09 3.56
N LEU A 159 -13.25 -14.97 2.39
CA LEU A 159 -13.61 -13.95 1.41
C LEU A 159 -15.01 -14.21 0.85
N GLU A 160 -15.75 -13.14 0.57
CA GLU A 160 -17.04 -13.22 -0.11
C GLU A 160 -16.88 -14.04 -1.39
N ASN A 161 -17.71 -15.07 -1.55
CA ASN A 161 -17.65 -15.94 -2.71
C ASN A 161 -19.01 -16.56 -2.96
N THR A 162 -19.67 -16.13 -4.04
CA THR A 162 -20.98 -16.65 -4.43
C THR A 162 -21.00 -16.98 -5.92
N LYS A 163 -21.97 -17.77 -6.34
CA LYS A 163 -22.21 -18.06 -7.75
C LYS A 163 -23.70 -18.22 -8.01
N THR A 164 -24.12 -17.78 -9.19
CA THR A 164 -25.52 -17.87 -9.63
C THR A 164 -25.57 -18.55 -11.00
N TRP A 165 -26.56 -19.40 -11.20
CA TRP A 165 -26.80 -20.01 -12.51
C TRP A 165 -27.49 -19.02 -13.44
N ASP A 166 -26.88 -18.76 -14.61
CA ASP A 166 -27.50 -17.96 -15.67
C ASP A 166 -28.17 -18.88 -16.70
N GLN A 167 -29.49 -18.72 -16.83
CA GLN A 167 -30.31 -19.49 -17.76
C GLN A 167 -30.03 -19.14 -19.23
N GLN A 168 -29.62 -17.91 -19.54
CA GLN A 168 -29.39 -17.50 -20.93
C GLN A 168 -28.08 -18.06 -21.47
N THR A 169 -27.02 -18.00 -20.66
CA THR A 169 -25.69 -18.48 -21.04
C THR A 169 -25.44 -19.94 -20.66
N GLN A 170 -26.35 -20.56 -19.91
CA GLN A 170 -26.24 -21.94 -19.39
C GLN A 170 -24.91 -22.17 -18.65
N THR A 171 -24.49 -21.19 -17.85
CA THR A 171 -23.24 -21.25 -17.08
C THR A 171 -23.39 -20.64 -15.68
N TRP A 172 -22.41 -20.92 -14.81
CA TRP A 172 -22.30 -20.27 -13.51
C TRP A 172 -21.61 -18.91 -13.66
N VAL A 173 -22.28 -17.86 -13.21
CA VAL A 173 -21.69 -16.53 -13.02
C VAL A 173 -21.09 -16.49 -11.62
N LEU A 174 -19.78 -16.25 -11.55
CA LEU A 174 -19.03 -16.16 -10.30
C LEU A 174 -19.09 -14.73 -9.75
N PHE A 175 -19.05 -14.57 -8.43
CA PHE A 175 -18.94 -13.30 -7.73
C PHE A 175 -17.94 -13.41 -6.58
N GLY A 176 -17.32 -12.28 -6.23
CA GLY A 176 -16.34 -12.21 -5.14
C GLY A 176 -15.03 -12.91 -5.51
N ARG A 177 -14.50 -13.72 -4.59
CA ARG A 177 -13.16 -14.30 -4.67
C ARG A 177 -12.88 -15.05 -5.97
N ASP A 178 -13.73 -16.00 -6.35
CA ASP A 178 -13.45 -16.86 -7.50
C ASP A 178 -13.57 -16.09 -8.82
N LEU A 179 -14.43 -15.06 -8.87
CA LEU A 179 -14.48 -14.12 -10.01
C LEU A 179 -13.18 -13.35 -10.16
N VAL A 180 -12.65 -12.80 -9.06
CA VAL A 180 -11.38 -12.03 -9.09
C VAL A 180 -10.21 -12.92 -9.53
N LEU A 181 -10.18 -14.18 -9.10
CA LEU A 181 -9.17 -15.16 -9.53
C LEU A 181 -9.27 -15.47 -11.02
N GLN A 182 -10.48 -15.74 -11.52
CA GLN A 182 -10.71 -15.99 -12.94
C GLN A 182 -10.29 -14.78 -13.78
N LEU A 183 -10.73 -13.57 -13.38
CA LEU A 183 -10.37 -12.33 -14.05
C LEU A 183 -8.85 -12.13 -14.09
N GLY A 184 -8.14 -12.39 -12.97
CA GLY A 184 -6.68 -12.31 -12.93
C GLY A 184 -6.00 -13.27 -13.89
N GLN A 185 -6.49 -14.51 -14.00
CA GLN A 185 -5.98 -15.51 -14.96
C GLN A 185 -6.23 -15.09 -16.41
N ASP A 186 -7.43 -14.57 -16.70
CA ASP A 186 -7.81 -14.11 -18.03
C ASP A 186 -6.97 -12.91 -18.47
N LEU A 187 -6.76 -11.94 -17.57
CA LEU A 187 -5.91 -10.77 -17.82
C LEU A 187 -4.44 -11.18 -18.05
N ALA A 188 -3.91 -12.11 -17.26
CA ALA A 188 -2.56 -12.64 -17.48
C ALA A 188 -2.43 -13.32 -18.85
N CYS A 189 -3.46 -14.06 -19.28
CA CYS A 189 -3.48 -14.67 -20.61
C CYS A 189 -3.52 -13.63 -21.74
N LEU A 190 -4.18 -12.49 -21.55
CA LEU A 190 -4.21 -11.39 -22.52
C LEU A 190 -2.84 -10.70 -22.64
N ASP A 191 -2.20 -10.40 -21.51
CA ASP A 191 -0.89 -9.75 -21.47
C ASP A 191 0.22 -10.63 -22.09
N CYS A 192 0.14 -11.95 -21.90
CA CYS A 192 1.02 -12.90 -22.59
C CYS A 192 0.77 -13.02 -24.10
N ARG A 193 -0.39 -12.58 -24.62
CA ARG A 193 -0.71 -12.59 -26.06
C ARG A 193 -0.35 -11.29 -26.77
N THR A 194 -0.33 -10.15 -26.07
CA THR A 194 0.05 -8.85 -26.64
C THR A 194 1.56 -8.76 -26.93
N HIS A 195 2.41 -9.53 -26.24
CA HIS A 195 3.84 -9.62 -26.56
C HIS A 195 4.17 -10.37 -27.86
N SER A 196 3.23 -11.10 -28.46
CA SER A 196 3.38 -11.65 -29.82
C SER A 196 2.98 -10.69 -30.95
N ILE A 197 2.52 -9.46 -30.63
CA ILE A 197 1.97 -8.50 -31.61
C ILE A 197 2.93 -7.35 -31.96
N PHE A 198 4.12 -7.27 -31.34
CA PHE A 198 5.18 -6.35 -31.78
C PHE A 198 6.37 -7.08 -32.40
N PRO A 199 6.29 -7.51 -33.67
CA PRO A 199 7.49 -7.82 -34.43
C PRO A 199 8.15 -6.48 -34.80
N GLY A 200 9.17 -6.10 -34.01
CA GLY A 200 10.13 -5.08 -34.43
C GLY A 200 10.12 -3.83 -33.59
N ARG A 201 10.94 -3.81 -32.54
CA ARG A 201 12.05 -2.85 -32.44
C ARG A 201 12.98 -3.31 -31.31
N LEU A 202 14.17 -3.77 -31.68
CA LEU A 202 15.47 -3.56 -31.01
C LEU A 202 16.49 -4.45 -31.73
N GLN A 203 16.88 -4.03 -32.93
CA GLN A 203 18.25 -4.21 -33.40
C GLN A 203 18.86 -2.83 -33.51
N SER A 204 19.80 -2.53 -32.62
CA SER A 204 20.81 -1.49 -32.81
C SER A 204 21.96 -1.75 -31.84
N ASN A 205 22.89 -2.61 -32.26
CA ASN A 205 24.33 -2.37 -32.42
C ASN A 205 25.07 -3.70 -32.42
#